data_AF-A0A317SE99-F1
#
_entry.id   AF-A0A317SE99-F1
#
_cell.length_a   1.000
_cell.length_b   1.000
_cell.length_c   1.000
_cell.angle_alpha   90.00
_cell.angle_beta   90.00
_cell.angle_gamma   90.00
#
_symmetry.space_group_name_H-M   'P 1'
#
loop_
_entity.id
_entity.type
_entity.pdbx_description
1 polymer ?
#
loop_
_entity_poly.entity_id
_entity_poly.type
_entity_poly.pdbx_seq_one_letter_code
_entity_poly.pdbx_strand_id
1 'polypeptide(L)'
;MPSRKDLLLRLEHLEKSNEEERKASRELLNGVGEMMETIEGLIKTVEFQRKANEKQSKRIKGLKKETDGLKRANKDIRDNLRMVMETTVVPIVAAVVLKSFYKKGMQPVHTSDPVPDNHADIIRRHRRKFNAFGLENRQEMLDFAEVWPEVMLARNATAHEVTGDDVVSILSYCRGKLHQVLGRAFRSLWGISPSNWHNATGARKALVFRDSSDR
;
A
#
# COMPACT_ATOMS: atom_id res chain seq x y z
N MET A 1 39.08 -18.49 -97.62
CA MET A 1 40.15 -18.44 -96.59
C MET A 1 40.21 -17.01 -96.08
N PRO A 2 40.04 -16.77 -94.77
CA PRO A 2 40.21 -15.44 -94.20
C PRO A 2 41.60 -14.90 -94.52
N SER A 3 41.72 -13.58 -94.76
CA SER A 3 43.01 -12.93 -94.96
C SER A 3 43.84 -12.99 -93.68
N ARG A 4 45.17 -13.06 -93.77
CA ARG A 4 46.08 -12.94 -92.62
C ARG A 4 45.80 -11.66 -91.81
N LYS A 5 45.36 -10.58 -92.47
CA LYS A 5 44.95 -9.34 -91.81
C LYS A 5 43.68 -9.51 -90.98
N ASP A 6 42.70 -10.29 -91.45
CA ASP A 6 41.46 -10.57 -90.70
C ASP A 6 41.72 -11.37 -89.42
N LEU A 7 42.69 -12.30 -89.48
CA LEU A 7 43.09 -13.08 -88.31
C LEU A 7 43.76 -12.23 -87.24
N LEU A 8 44.63 -11.28 -87.63
CA LEU A 8 45.27 -10.34 -86.71
C LEU A 8 44.24 -9.41 -86.04
N LEU A 9 43.31 -8.86 -86.83
CA LEU A 9 42.22 -8.02 -86.30
C LEU A 9 41.34 -8.78 -85.29
N ARG A 10 41.05 -10.06 -85.54
CA ARG A 10 40.30 -10.91 -84.59
C ARG A 10 41.08 -11.18 -83.30
N LEU A 11 42.40 -11.39 -83.39
CA LEU A 11 43.27 -11.57 -82.23
C LEU A 11 43.30 -10.31 -81.35
N GLU A 12 43.49 -9.13 -81.93
CA GLU A 12 43.45 -7.86 -81.19
C GLU A 12 42.10 -7.66 -80.49
N HIS A 13 40.99 -7.98 -81.17
CA HIS A 13 39.66 -7.88 -80.58
C HIS A 13 39.45 -8.85 -79.41
N LEU A 14 39.95 -10.08 -79.52
CA LEU A 14 39.90 -11.09 -78.46
C LEU A 14 40.77 -10.70 -77.26
N GLU A 15 41.97 -10.18 -77.50
CA GLU A 15 42.87 -9.70 -76.43
C GLU A 15 42.23 -8.54 -75.66
N LYS A 16 41.62 -7.58 -76.38
CA LYS A 16 40.91 -6.47 -75.74
C LYS A 16 39.69 -6.95 -74.93
N SER A 17 38.90 -7.86 -75.50
CA SER A 17 37.74 -8.45 -74.80
C SER A 17 38.17 -9.21 -73.52
N ASN A 18 39.27 -9.95 -73.58
CA ASN A 18 39.79 -10.71 -72.45
C ASN A 18 40.33 -9.77 -71.35
N GLU A 19 40.97 -8.65 -71.73
CA GLU A 19 41.42 -7.65 -70.76
C GLU A 19 40.24 -6.93 -70.07
N GLU A 20 39.18 -6.62 -70.82
CA GLU A 20 37.93 -6.07 -70.27
C GLU A 20 37.27 -7.06 -69.29
N GLU A 21 37.20 -8.36 -69.65
CA GLU A 21 36.67 -9.42 -68.78
C GLU A 21 37.52 -9.58 -67.51
N ARG A 22 38.85 -9.55 -67.62
CA ARG A 22 39.77 -9.57 -66.46
C ARG A 22 39.61 -8.35 -65.57
N LYS A 23 39.34 -7.18 -66.15
CA LYS A 23 39.08 -5.95 -65.38
C LYS A 23 37.76 -6.08 -64.63
N ALA A 24 36.68 -6.49 -65.29
CA ALA A 24 35.38 -6.72 -64.67
C ALA A 24 35.46 -7.78 -63.55
N SER A 25 36.19 -8.87 -63.78
CA SER A 25 36.41 -9.92 -62.78
C SER A 25 37.17 -9.40 -61.54
N ARG A 26 38.19 -8.55 -61.74
CA ARG A 26 38.90 -7.88 -60.63
C ARG A 26 37.98 -6.95 -59.83
N GLU A 27 37.16 -6.16 -60.51
CA GLU A 27 36.18 -5.27 -59.85
C GLU A 27 35.16 -6.07 -59.04
N LEU A 28 34.66 -7.18 -59.58
CA LEU A 28 33.78 -8.10 -58.86
C LEU A 28 34.46 -8.71 -57.63
N LEU A 29 35.70 -9.18 -57.74
CA LEU A 29 36.46 -9.74 -56.61
C LEU A 29 36.69 -8.71 -55.51
N ASN A 30 37.00 -7.46 -55.86
CA ASN A 30 37.14 -6.38 -54.89
C ASN A 30 35.81 -6.09 -54.17
N GLY A 31 34.70 -6.03 -54.93
CA GLY A 31 33.36 -5.84 -54.34
C GLY A 31 32.95 -6.99 -53.42
N VAL A 32 33.34 -8.23 -53.73
CA VAL A 32 33.13 -9.39 -52.84
C VAL A 32 33.97 -9.26 -51.58
N GLY A 33 35.21 -8.76 -51.67
CA GLY A 33 36.06 -8.48 -50.51
C GLY A 33 35.45 -7.47 -49.55
N GLU A 34 35.00 -6.32 -50.06
CA GLU A 34 34.33 -5.28 -49.27
C GLU A 34 33.03 -5.80 -48.61
N MET A 35 32.28 -6.64 -49.33
CA MET A 35 31.08 -7.28 -48.80
C MET A 35 31.40 -8.25 -47.66
N MET A 36 32.47 -9.04 -47.78
CA MET A 36 32.91 -9.96 -46.72
C MET A 36 33.35 -9.21 -45.46
N GLU A 37 34.11 -8.12 -45.59
CA GLU A 37 34.50 -7.28 -44.45
C GLU A 37 33.27 -6.68 -43.75
N THR A 38 32.29 -6.22 -44.53
CA THR A 38 31.01 -5.70 -44.01
C THR A 38 30.25 -6.78 -43.24
N ILE A 39 30.16 -8.01 -43.78
CA ILE A 39 29.50 -9.14 -43.13
C ILE A 39 30.20 -9.49 -41.81
N GLU A 40 31.53 -9.52 -41.78
CA GLU A 40 32.28 -9.81 -40.56
C GLU A 40 32.04 -8.75 -39.48
N GLY A 41 31.99 -7.46 -39.86
CA GLY A 41 31.63 -6.36 -38.96
C GLY A 41 30.22 -6.49 -38.39
N LEU A 42 29.25 -6.90 -39.21
CA LEU A 42 27.87 -7.16 -38.77
C LEU A 42 27.80 -8.35 -37.79
N ILE A 43 28.52 -9.44 -38.06
CA ILE A 43 28.57 -10.61 -37.15
C ILE A 43 29.09 -10.20 -35.78
N LYS A 44 30.22 -9.48 -35.71
CA LYS A 44 30.79 -8.98 -34.44
C LYS A 44 29.81 -8.10 -33.67
N THR A 45 29.08 -7.23 -34.39
CA THR A 45 28.07 -6.34 -33.80
C THR A 45 26.90 -7.13 -33.21
N VAL A 46 26.39 -8.14 -33.94
CA VAL A 46 25.29 -9.00 -33.47
C VAL A 46 25.71 -9.81 -32.24
N GLU A 47 26.93 -10.36 -32.24
CA GLU A 47 27.45 -11.09 -31.07
C GLU A 47 27.58 -10.20 -29.83
N PHE A 48 28.04 -8.96 -30.00
CA PHE A 48 28.12 -7.98 -28.92
C PHE A 48 26.74 -7.65 -28.35
N GLN A 49 25.76 -7.37 -29.23
CA GLN A 49 24.37 -7.11 -28.83
C GLN A 49 23.74 -8.30 -28.11
N ARG A 50 24.00 -9.53 -28.58
CA ARG A 50 23.54 -10.75 -27.92
C ARG A 50 24.07 -10.85 -26.49
N LYS A 51 25.38 -10.66 -26.29
CA LYS A 51 26.00 -10.70 -24.94
C LYS A 51 25.44 -9.60 -24.03
N ALA A 52 25.22 -8.39 -24.56
CA ALA A 52 24.61 -7.29 -23.82
C ALA A 52 23.16 -7.63 -23.39
N ASN A 53 22.36 -8.19 -24.30
CA ASN A 53 20.99 -8.62 -24.04
C ASN A 53 20.92 -9.75 -23.01
N GLU A 54 21.84 -10.72 -23.05
CA GLU A 54 21.92 -11.78 -22.03
C GLU A 54 22.23 -11.20 -20.64
N LYS A 55 23.14 -10.22 -20.55
CA LYS A 55 23.46 -9.52 -19.29
C LYS A 55 22.26 -8.71 -18.78
N GLN A 56 21.56 -8.00 -19.65
CA GLN A 56 20.36 -7.26 -19.30
C GLN A 56 19.22 -8.18 -18.85
N SER A 57 19.03 -9.31 -19.52
CA SER A 57 18.05 -10.35 -19.12
C SER A 57 18.33 -10.89 -17.72
N LYS A 58 19.60 -11.18 -17.38
CA LYS A 58 19.99 -11.58 -16.03
C LYS A 58 19.68 -10.50 -14.98
N ARG A 59 19.98 -9.23 -15.29
CA ARG A 59 19.65 -8.08 -14.41
C ARG A 59 18.15 -7.95 -14.17
N ILE A 60 17.34 -8.03 -15.23
CA ILE A 60 15.87 -7.97 -15.13
C ILE A 60 15.33 -9.12 -14.25
N LYS A 61 15.85 -10.34 -14.41
CA LYS A 61 15.47 -11.47 -13.54
C LYS A 61 15.84 -11.23 -12.07
N GLY A 62 17.00 -10.60 -11.80
CA GLY A 62 17.40 -10.19 -10.45
C GLY A 62 16.44 -9.18 -9.84
N LEU A 63 16.16 -8.09 -10.55
CA LEU A 63 15.24 -7.03 -10.09
C LEU A 63 13.82 -7.55 -9.84
N LYS A 64 13.32 -8.48 -10.65
CA LYS A 64 12.02 -9.12 -10.42
C LYS A 64 11.99 -9.87 -9.08
N LYS A 65 13.02 -10.68 -8.81
CA LYS A 65 13.13 -11.42 -7.53
C LYS A 65 13.18 -10.48 -6.32
N GLU A 66 13.94 -9.39 -6.43
CA GLU A 66 14.04 -8.37 -5.38
C GLU A 66 12.70 -7.67 -5.14
N THR A 67 12.00 -7.28 -6.22
CA THR A 67 10.68 -6.67 -6.16
C THR A 67 9.67 -7.61 -5.48
N ASP A 68 9.69 -8.90 -5.80
CA ASP A 68 8.81 -9.89 -5.17
C ASP A 68 9.17 -10.12 -3.69
N GLY A 69 10.46 -10.03 -3.33
CA GLY A 69 10.93 -10.00 -1.95
C GLY A 69 10.36 -8.81 -1.16
N LEU A 70 10.48 -7.60 -1.70
CA LEU A 70 9.95 -6.38 -1.09
C LEU A 70 8.43 -6.41 -0.93
N LYS A 71 7.70 -6.95 -1.92
CA LYS A 71 6.24 -7.11 -1.83
C LYS A 71 5.83 -8.02 -0.66
N ARG A 72 6.57 -9.11 -0.42
CA ARG A 72 6.33 -10.00 0.72
C ARG A 72 6.62 -9.32 2.05
N ALA A 73 7.79 -8.70 2.18
CA ALA A 73 8.16 -7.96 3.40
C ALA A 73 7.14 -6.84 3.72
N ASN A 74 6.69 -6.08 2.71
CA ASN A 74 5.65 -5.06 2.88
C ASN A 74 4.28 -5.64 3.27
N LYS A 75 3.97 -6.88 2.89
CA LYS A 75 2.76 -7.57 3.36
C LYS A 75 2.92 -7.93 4.84
N ASP A 76 4.03 -8.54 5.22
CA ASP A 76 4.29 -8.97 6.60
C ASP A 76 4.31 -7.78 7.56
N ILE A 77 4.92 -6.66 7.18
CA ILE A 77 4.90 -5.41 7.97
C ILE A 77 3.46 -4.91 8.18
N ARG A 78 2.62 -4.93 7.14
CA ARG A 78 1.22 -4.50 7.25
C ARG A 78 0.39 -5.42 8.12
N ASP A 79 0.61 -6.73 8.03
CA ASP A 79 -0.08 -7.72 8.85
C ASP A 79 0.34 -7.60 10.32
N ASN A 80 1.63 -7.41 10.60
CA ASN A 80 2.14 -7.14 11.93
C ASN A 80 1.61 -5.84 12.52
N LEU A 81 1.59 -4.76 11.73
CA LEU A 81 1.00 -3.48 12.16
C LEU A 81 -0.48 -3.63 12.48
N ARG A 82 -1.24 -4.33 11.63
CA ARG A 82 -2.66 -4.60 11.88
C ARG A 82 -2.84 -5.36 13.19
N MET A 83 -2.03 -6.39 13.42
CA MET A 83 -2.08 -7.17 14.66
C MET A 83 -1.79 -6.28 15.89
N VAL A 84 -0.74 -5.45 15.86
CA VAL A 84 -0.43 -4.52 16.97
C VAL A 84 -1.56 -3.53 17.21
N MET A 85 -2.14 -2.97 16.14
CA MET A 85 -3.27 -2.06 16.25
C MET A 85 -4.48 -2.77 16.89
N GLU A 86 -4.84 -3.96 16.42
CA GLU A 86 -6.01 -4.71 16.89
C GLU A 86 -5.85 -5.21 18.34
N THR A 87 -4.66 -5.65 18.76
CA THR A 87 -4.44 -6.24 20.09
C THR A 87 -4.00 -5.25 21.17
N THR A 88 -3.35 -4.16 20.79
CA THR A 88 -2.73 -3.24 21.76
C THR A 88 -3.37 -1.86 21.72
N VAL A 89 -3.40 -1.23 20.55
CA VAL A 89 -3.79 0.19 20.43
C VAL A 89 -5.31 0.36 20.53
N VAL A 90 -6.07 -0.47 19.80
CA VAL A 90 -7.54 -0.42 19.78
C VAL A 90 -8.13 -0.58 21.19
N PRO A 91 -7.77 -1.61 22.00
CA PRO A 91 -8.34 -1.75 23.34
C PRO A 91 -8.04 -0.56 24.26
N ILE A 92 -6.83 -0.01 24.21
CA ILE A 92 -6.43 1.13 25.02
C ILE A 92 -7.28 2.36 24.67
N VAL A 93 -7.28 2.75 23.39
CA VAL A 93 -8.00 3.93 22.93
C VAL A 93 -9.51 3.76 23.14
N ALA A 94 -10.04 2.57 22.86
CA ALA A 94 -11.44 2.26 23.09
C ALA A 94 -11.81 2.41 24.57
N ALA A 95 -11.00 1.89 25.50
CA ALA A 95 -11.29 1.99 26.93
C ALA A 95 -11.43 3.44 27.40
N VAL A 96 -10.52 4.33 26.98
CA VAL A 96 -10.58 5.76 27.33
C VAL A 96 -11.84 6.41 26.77
N VAL A 97 -12.16 6.17 25.49
CA VAL A 97 -13.33 6.73 24.83
C VAL A 97 -14.62 6.24 25.49
N LEU A 98 -14.76 4.93 25.73
CA LEU A 98 -15.95 4.37 26.35
C LEU A 98 -16.11 4.89 27.78
N LYS A 99 -15.04 4.95 28.58
CA LYS A 99 -15.09 5.55 29.94
C LYS A 99 -15.55 6.99 29.91
N SER A 100 -14.99 7.80 29.01
CA SER A 100 -15.34 9.22 28.88
C SER A 100 -16.80 9.39 28.46
N PHE A 101 -17.24 8.57 27.52
CA PHE A 101 -18.62 8.54 27.06
C PHE A 101 -19.58 8.13 28.19
N TYR A 102 -19.23 7.10 28.97
CA TYR A 102 -19.99 6.69 30.14
C TYR A 102 -20.07 7.80 31.20
N LYS A 103 -18.93 8.42 31.58
CA LYS A 103 -18.88 9.53 32.54
C LYS A 103 -19.74 10.70 32.09
N LYS A 104 -19.69 11.05 30.80
CA LYS A 104 -20.55 12.09 30.20
C LYS A 104 -22.03 11.73 30.29
N GLY A 105 -22.39 10.46 30.05
CA GLY A 105 -23.77 9.96 30.16
C GLY A 105 -24.30 9.89 31.60
N MET A 106 -23.39 9.71 32.56
CA MET A 106 -23.67 9.50 33.98
C MET A 106 -23.41 10.72 34.85
N GLN A 107 -23.45 11.94 34.30
CA GLN A 107 -23.33 13.23 35.03
C GLN A 107 -23.81 13.14 36.49
N PRO A 108 -23.08 13.73 37.45
CA PRO A 108 -23.06 13.34 38.85
C PRO A 108 -24.47 13.15 39.38
N VAL A 109 -24.89 11.90 39.38
CA VAL A 109 -26.05 11.48 40.13
C VAL A 109 -25.50 11.33 41.53
N HIS A 110 -25.98 12.13 42.47
CA HIS A 110 -25.83 11.79 43.88
C HIS A 110 -26.61 10.51 44.14
N THR A 111 -26.04 9.36 43.75
CA THR A 111 -26.59 8.05 44.04
C THR A 111 -26.11 7.64 45.42
N SER A 112 -26.95 7.91 46.40
CA SER A 112 -26.93 7.25 47.71
C SER A 112 -27.26 5.75 47.60
N ASP A 113 -27.70 5.30 46.42
CA ASP A 113 -28.06 3.90 46.17
C ASP A 113 -26.81 3.03 45.95
N PRO A 114 -26.81 1.79 46.48
CA PRO A 114 -25.75 0.83 46.23
C PRO A 114 -25.63 0.57 44.73
N VAL A 115 -24.47 0.92 44.19
CA VAL A 115 -24.14 0.73 42.78
C VAL A 115 -24.03 -0.78 42.52
N PRO A 116 -24.81 -1.35 41.59
CA PRO A 116 -24.64 -2.74 41.19
C PRO A 116 -23.24 -2.98 40.64
N ASP A 117 -22.61 -4.10 40.96
CA ASP A 117 -21.25 -4.40 40.48
C ASP A 117 -21.14 -4.51 38.94
N ASN A 118 -22.27 -4.76 38.25
CA ASN A 118 -22.29 -4.92 36.79
C ASN A 118 -22.61 -3.60 36.06
N HIS A 119 -21.59 -3.03 35.40
CA HIS A 119 -21.71 -1.81 34.61
C HIS A 119 -22.71 -1.93 33.46
N ALA A 120 -22.87 -3.12 32.86
CA ALA A 120 -23.85 -3.34 31.80
C ALA A 120 -25.29 -3.14 32.31
N ASP A 121 -25.57 -3.53 33.56
CA ASP A 121 -26.88 -3.37 34.17
C ASP A 121 -27.13 -1.91 34.58
N ILE A 122 -26.09 -1.19 35.00
CA ILE A 122 -26.18 0.25 35.25
C ILE A 122 -26.55 0.98 33.95
N ILE A 123 -25.87 0.67 32.84
CA ILE A 123 -26.14 1.26 31.52
C ILE A 123 -27.60 1.00 31.11
N ARG A 124 -28.09 -0.24 31.26
CA ARG A 124 -29.48 -0.61 30.93
C ARG A 124 -30.51 0.15 31.77
N ARG A 125 -30.25 0.31 33.07
CA ARG A 125 -31.13 1.06 33.99
C ARG A 125 -31.20 2.55 33.65
N HIS A 126 -30.14 3.12 33.10
CA HIS A 126 -30.04 4.56 32.79
C HIS A 126 -30.38 4.93 31.34
N ARG A 127 -31.18 4.11 30.64
CA ARG A 127 -31.59 4.31 29.23
C ARG A 127 -31.93 5.75 28.86
N ARG A 128 -32.77 6.43 29.64
CA ARG A 128 -33.22 7.80 29.32
C ARG A 128 -32.07 8.80 29.23
N LYS A 129 -31.02 8.62 30.04
CA LYS A 129 -29.83 9.48 30.03
C LYS A 129 -29.02 9.23 28.78
N PHE A 130 -28.69 7.98 28.50
CA PHE A 130 -27.93 7.62 27.30
C PHE A 130 -28.62 7.99 25.99
N ASN A 131 -29.96 7.96 25.95
CA ASN A 131 -30.73 8.49 24.83
C ASN A 131 -30.44 9.98 24.56
N ALA A 132 -30.30 10.80 25.61
CA ALA A 132 -29.97 12.21 25.50
C ALA A 132 -28.52 12.47 25.02
N PHE A 133 -27.65 11.45 25.09
CA PHE A 133 -26.24 11.53 24.72
C PHE A 133 -25.90 10.84 23.39
N GLY A 134 -26.90 10.47 22.60
CA GLY A 134 -26.72 9.98 21.23
C GLY A 134 -26.77 8.46 21.06
N LEU A 135 -27.27 7.71 22.05
CA LEU A 135 -27.73 6.33 21.82
C LEU A 135 -29.23 6.36 21.49
N GLU A 136 -29.58 6.38 20.21
CA GLU A 136 -30.93 6.71 19.75
C GLU A 136 -31.96 5.62 20.10
N ASN A 137 -31.50 4.37 20.27
CA ASN A 137 -32.39 3.25 20.50
C ASN A 137 -31.82 2.18 21.45
N ARG A 138 -32.68 1.22 21.83
CA ARG A 138 -32.33 0.15 22.77
C ARG A 138 -31.18 -0.73 22.27
N GLN A 139 -31.07 -0.96 20.97
CA GLN A 139 -30.04 -1.83 20.42
C GLN A 139 -28.64 -1.21 20.59
N GLU A 140 -28.49 0.09 20.34
CA GLU A 140 -27.19 0.76 20.45
C GLU A 140 -26.64 0.73 21.88
N MET A 141 -27.54 0.79 22.87
CA MET A 141 -27.19 0.65 24.28
C MET A 141 -26.81 -0.79 24.64
N LEU A 142 -27.49 -1.78 24.06
CA LEU A 142 -27.10 -3.18 24.24
C LEU A 142 -25.73 -3.44 23.62
N ASP A 143 -25.45 -2.90 22.42
CA ASP A 143 -24.16 -3.01 21.78
C ASP A 143 -23.05 -2.36 22.63
N PHE A 144 -23.30 -1.18 23.19
CA PHE A 144 -22.37 -0.52 24.12
C PHE A 144 -22.13 -1.36 25.39
N ALA A 145 -23.19 -1.87 26.00
CA ALA A 145 -23.10 -2.70 27.20
C ALA A 145 -22.41 -4.05 26.96
N GLU A 146 -22.51 -4.60 25.75
CA GLU A 146 -21.87 -5.86 25.35
C GLU A 146 -20.38 -5.69 25.07
N VAL A 147 -19.98 -4.58 24.43
CA VAL A 147 -18.56 -4.29 24.12
C VAL A 147 -17.78 -3.86 25.38
N TRP A 148 -18.46 -3.30 26.38
CA TRP A 148 -17.81 -2.73 27.56
C TRP A 148 -16.91 -3.72 28.33
N PRO A 149 -17.36 -4.93 28.75
CA PRO A 149 -16.52 -5.83 29.53
C PRO A 149 -15.27 -6.28 28.78
N GLU A 150 -15.40 -6.59 27.49
CA GLU A 150 -14.28 -7.03 26.64
C GLU A 150 -13.20 -5.95 26.55
N VAL A 151 -13.59 -4.71 26.25
CA VAL A 151 -12.65 -3.57 26.17
C VAL A 151 -12.01 -3.28 27.52
N MET A 152 -12.78 -3.34 28.61
CA MET A 152 -12.25 -3.05 29.95
C MET A 152 -11.32 -4.15 30.46
N LEU A 153 -11.47 -5.40 30.02
CA LEU A 153 -10.55 -6.50 30.32
C LEU A 153 -9.26 -6.41 29.50
N ALA A 154 -9.37 -6.03 28.23
CA ALA A 154 -8.23 -5.92 27.31
C ALA A 154 -7.38 -4.66 27.52
N ARG A 155 -7.86 -3.68 28.30
CA ARG A 155 -7.10 -2.45 28.56
C ARG A 155 -5.87 -2.72 29.44
N ASN A 156 -4.75 -2.08 29.12
CA ASN A 156 -3.64 -1.96 30.06
C ASN A 156 -4.00 -0.95 31.17
N ALA A 157 -3.42 -1.09 32.35
CA ALA A 157 -3.70 -0.24 33.51
C ALA A 157 -2.99 1.14 33.47
N THR A 158 -2.28 1.43 32.38
CA THR A 158 -1.52 2.67 32.24
C THR A 158 -2.45 3.85 31.96
N ALA A 159 -2.13 5.02 32.53
CA ALA A 159 -2.84 6.25 32.20
C ALA A 159 -2.53 6.65 30.75
N HIS A 160 -3.56 6.82 29.94
CA HIS A 160 -3.44 7.21 28.53
C HIS A 160 -4.23 8.49 28.27
N GLU A 161 -3.64 9.37 27.47
CA GLU A 161 -4.33 10.49 26.84
C GLU A 161 -4.77 10.07 25.44
N VAL A 162 -6.01 10.38 25.08
CA VAL A 162 -6.59 10.05 23.78
C VAL A 162 -7.18 11.32 23.16
N THR A 163 -6.67 11.64 21.97
CA THR A 163 -7.14 12.72 21.11
C THR A 163 -8.16 12.20 20.10
N GLY A 164 -8.80 13.11 19.36
CA GLY A 164 -9.67 12.70 18.27
C GLY A 164 -8.93 12.00 17.11
N ASP A 165 -7.67 12.39 16.86
CA ASP A 165 -6.83 11.76 15.82
C ASP A 165 -6.53 10.30 16.12
N ASP A 166 -6.29 9.96 17.39
CA ASP A 166 -6.07 8.58 17.84
C ASP A 166 -7.30 7.72 17.55
N VAL A 167 -8.49 8.22 17.90
CA VAL A 167 -9.75 7.50 17.67
C VAL A 167 -10.00 7.30 16.18
N VAL A 168 -9.83 8.33 15.36
CA VAL A 168 -10.01 8.21 13.90
C VAL A 168 -9.03 7.20 13.30
N SER A 169 -7.78 7.19 13.79
CA SER A 169 -6.74 6.27 13.32
C SER A 169 -7.04 4.80 13.67
N ILE A 170 -7.67 4.52 14.83
CA ILE A 170 -8.02 3.15 15.21
C ILE A 170 -9.33 2.64 14.60
N LEU A 171 -10.22 3.53 14.15
CA LEU A 171 -11.55 3.12 13.66
C LEU A 171 -11.48 2.14 12.48
N SER A 172 -10.48 2.25 11.60
CA SER A 172 -10.27 1.32 10.49
C SER A 172 -9.84 -0.09 10.92
N TYR A 173 -9.38 -0.24 12.16
CA TYR A 173 -8.98 -1.53 12.76
C TYR A 173 -10.09 -2.12 13.64
N CYS A 174 -11.11 -1.33 13.99
CA CYS A 174 -12.27 -1.81 14.72
C CYS A 174 -13.21 -2.59 13.80
N ARG A 175 -13.79 -3.69 14.31
CA ARG A 175 -14.76 -4.52 13.57
C ARG A 175 -16.11 -4.56 14.28
N GLY A 176 -17.17 -4.82 13.52
CA GLY A 176 -18.51 -5.08 14.05
C GLY A 176 -19.04 -3.99 14.99
N LYS A 177 -19.53 -4.39 16.16
CA LYS A 177 -20.16 -3.51 17.14
C LYS A 177 -19.21 -2.46 17.70
N LEU A 178 -17.94 -2.81 17.94
CA LEU A 178 -16.95 -1.88 18.49
C LEU A 178 -16.77 -0.64 17.59
N HIS A 179 -16.69 -0.84 16.27
CA HIS A 179 -16.57 0.27 15.32
C HIS A 179 -17.78 1.23 15.41
N GLN A 180 -18.99 0.67 15.45
CA GLN A 180 -20.22 1.46 15.52
C GLN A 180 -20.32 2.23 16.84
N VAL A 181 -20.03 1.55 17.96
CA VAL A 181 -20.05 2.13 19.30
C VAL A 181 -19.03 3.26 19.42
N LEU A 182 -17.79 3.06 18.96
CA LEU A 182 -16.77 4.10 18.99
C LEU A 182 -17.10 5.28 18.07
N GLY A 183 -17.67 5.03 16.89
CA GLY A 183 -18.11 6.11 16.00
C GLY A 183 -19.20 6.99 16.62
N ARG A 184 -20.15 6.40 17.35
CA ARG A 184 -21.19 7.13 18.10
C ARG A 184 -20.61 7.88 19.30
N ALA A 185 -19.78 7.21 20.10
CA ALA A 185 -19.11 7.82 21.25
C ALA A 185 -18.25 9.02 20.80
N PHE A 186 -17.51 8.88 19.71
CA PHE A 186 -16.74 9.97 19.12
C PHE A 186 -17.61 11.16 18.75
N ARG A 187 -18.72 10.93 18.03
CA ARG A 187 -19.65 11.99 17.64
C ARG A 187 -20.21 12.71 18.86
N SER A 188 -20.54 11.97 19.93
CA SER A 188 -21.06 12.55 21.17
C SER A 188 -20.01 13.36 21.92
N LEU A 189 -18.77 12.88 21.99
CA LEU A 189 -17.68 13.53 22.73
C LEU A 189 -17.14 14.78 22.01
N TRP A 190 -16.88 14.70 20.70
CA TRP A 190 -16.29 15.79 19.90
C TRP A 190 -17.30 16.63 19.12
N GLY A 191 -18.57 16.21 19.03
CA GLY A 191 -19.62 16.95 18.31
C GLY A 191 -19.46 16.96 16.78
N ILE A 192 -18.74 15.99 16.22
CA ILE A 192 -18.51 15.85 14.77
C ILE A 192 -18.39 14.37 14.39
N SER A 193 -18.80 14.01 13.17
CA SER A 193 -18.61 12.65 12.64
C SER A 193 -17.12 12.34 12.42
N PRO A 194 -16.64 11.11 12.68
CA PRO A 194 -15.27 10.71 12.35
C PRO A 194 -14.88 10.97 10.89
N SER A 195 -15.82 10.75 9.96
CA SER A 195 -15.63 11.01 8.52
C SER A 195 -15.32 12.47 8.20
N ASN A 196 -15.77 13.40 9.04
CA ASN A 196 -15.63 14.84 8.86
C ASN A 196 -14.54 15.42 9.77
N TRP A 197 -13.75 14.57 10.45
CA TRP A 197 -12.75 15.00 11.43
C TRP A 197 -11.68 15.94 10.85
N HIS A 198 -11.31 15.77 9.58
CA HIS A 198 -10.38 16.67 8.90
C HIS A 198 -10.83 18.13 8.91
N ASN A 199 -12.15 18.39 8.96
CA ASN A 199 -12.76 19.72 9.05
C ASN A 199 -13.03 20.19 10.49
N ALA A 200 -12.53 19.47 11.50
CA ALA A 200 -12.70 19.87 12.89
C ALA A 200 -11.95 21.19 13.20
N THR A 201 -12.57 22.04 14.02
CA THR A 201 -11.95 23.28 14.50
C THR A 201 -10.75 22.98 15.40
N GLY A 202 -9.81 23.94 15.54
CA GLY A 202 -8.67 23.80 16.44
C GLY A 202 -9.06 23.46 17.88
N ALA A 203 -10.12 24.10 18.39
CA ALA A 203 -10.66 23.80 19.72
C ALA A 203 -11.13 22.34 19.87
N ARG A 204 -11.74 21.77 18.82
CA ARG A 204 -12.14 20.35 18.83
C ARG A 204 -10.94 19.42 18.75
N LYS A 205 -9.93 19.74 17.94
CA LYS A 205 -8.68 18.97 17.85
C LYS A 205 -7.88 19.00 19.15
N ALA A 206 -7.98 20.08 19.92
CA ALA A 206 -7.35 20.22 21.23
C ALA A 206 -8.06 19.46 22.37
N LEU A 207 -9.24 18.87 22.13
CA LEU A 207 -9.92 18.05 23.15
C LEU A 207 -9.17 16.74 23.36
N VAL A 208 -8.80 16.49 24.62
CA VAL A 208 -8.09 15.29 25.06
C VAL A 208 -8.89 14.63 26.19
N PHE A 209 -9.05 13.32 26.11
CA PHE A 209 -9.64 12.51 27.17
C PHE A 209 -8.56 11.67 27.85
N ARG A 210 -8.65 11.53 29.17
CA ARG A 210 -7.69 10.77 29.96
C ARG A 210 -8.36 9.57 30.59
N ASP A 211 -7.63 8.47 30.70
CA ASP A 211 -8.02 7.44 31.66
C ASP A 211 -7.76 7.95 33.09
N SER A 212 -8.70 8.75 33.61
CA SER A 212 -8.72 8.99 35.05
C SER A 212 -9.19 7.69 35.71
N SER A 213 -8.23 6.97 36.29
CA SER A 213 -8.53 5.97 37.30
C SER A 213 -9.30 6.69 38.39
N ASP A 214 -10.62 6.49 38.43
CA ASP A 214 -11.42 6.96 39.56
C ASP A 214 -10.91 6.18 40.78
N ARG A 215 -10.02 6.83 41.54
CA ARG A 215 -9.82 6.55 42.95
C ARG A 215 -10.85 7.35 43.74
#